data_AF-A0A846BZ72-F1
#
_entry.id   AF-A0A846BZ72-F1
#
_cell.length_a   1.000
_cell.length_b   1.000
_cell.length_c   1.000
_cell.angle_alpha   90.00
_cell.angle_beta   90.00
_cell.angle_gamma   90.00
#
_symmetry.space_group_name_H-M   'P 1'
#
loop_
_entity.id
_entity.type
_entity.pdbx_description
1 polymer ?
#
loop_
_entity_poly.entity_id
_entity_poly.type
_entity_poly.pdbx_seq_one_letter_code
_entity_poly.pdbx_strand_id
1 'polypeptide(L)'
;ALGITLILEYLLGSRIGFSSTAGKLNIFSSLAIFFLGILGSIFQMIPPTDSTLQGGLSLWRLQFDPRHLATALTRVWSSYLPVITPADSKYLDVIVFAIISLVLLLWISTILRHKPVAWCFYSLGTLEILVFTYTKFLGSARHYGHLYIILIAALWLASYESQSRKGGALAYKNLDSMGNMPAPMLHPYSQSSILVRVQQAISRWFALVDKYKKALIMLILATQVATGIVAFSRDLFVPYSASRETARFIQAQQLDKMFIVGSQDARVSPITGYLQRQIYYPESQGLGSFVLFNNQRTEVNSAMVLEQVSQLMPQHTEILLILNYKLDSSRADLSISPLAEFSNSFIHDEKYYLYIAKGLNKT
;
A
#
# COMPACT_ATOMS: atom_id res chain seq x y z
N ALA A 1 1.54 -15.40 -0.67
CA ALA A 1 2.92 -15.93 -0.46
C ALA A 1 3.08 -17.05 0.61
N LEU A 2 2.87 -16.79 1.92
CA LEU A 2 3.29 -17.71 3.01
C LEU A 2 2.76 -19.15 2.90
N GLY A 3 1.47 -19.33 2.60
CA GLY A 3 0.89 -20.68 2.47
C GLY A 3 1.56 -21.52 1.39
N ILE A 4 1.86 -20.91 0.22
CA ILE A 4 2.59 -21.57 -0.86
C ILE A 4 3.99 -21.96 -0.38
N THR A 5 4.68 -21.05 0.32
CA THR A 5 6.01 -21.32 0.87
C THR A 5 5.99 -22.51 1.83
N LEU A 6 5.03 -22.58 2.75
CA LEU A 6 4.90 -23.69 3.71
C LEU A 6 4.54 -25.01 3.04
N ILE A 7 3.68 -24.98 2.00
CA ILE A 7 3.37 -26.18 1.20
C ILE A 7 4.64 -26.68 0.49
N LEU A 8 5.40 -25.78 -0.13
CA LEU A 8 6.65 -26.13 -0.78
C LEU A 8 7.68 -26.66 0.21
N GLU A 9 7.81 -26.05 1.38
CA GLU A 9 8.67 -26.54 2.47
C GLU A 9 8.27 -27.95 2.92
N TYR A 10 6.97 -28.21 3.11
CA TYR A 10 6.46 -29.52 3.50
C TYR A 10 6.75 -30.58 2.43
N LEU A 11 6.49 -30.27 1.15
CA LEU A 11 6.72 -31.18 0.02
C LEU A 11 8.22 -31.45 -0.22
N LEU A 12 9.07 -30.45 0.01
CA LEU A 12 10.51 -30.53 -0.23
C LEU A 12 11.33 -30.83 1.03
N GLY A 13 10.69 -30.99 2.20
CA GLY A 13 11.33 -31.11 3.50
C GLY A 13 12.36 -32.24 3.57
N SER A 14 12.07 -33.39 2.95
CA SER A 14 12.99 -34.53 2.85
C SER A 14 14.29 -34.21 2.09
N ARG A 15 14.24 -33.27 1.13
CA ARG A 15 15.42 -32.79 0.37
C ARG A 15 16.12 -31.61 1.05
N ILE A 16 15.43 -30.88 1.93
CA ILE A 16 15.95 -29.70 2.64
C ILE A 16 16.57 -30.08 3.99
N GLY A 17 16.44 -31.34 4.42
CA GLY A 17 16.94 -31.84 5.69
C GLY A 17 16.04 -31.46 6.87
N PHE A 18 14.75 -31.22 6.60
CA PHE A 18 13.75 -30.84 7.59
C PHE A 18 12.66 -31.92 7.65
N SER A 19 12.56 -32.64 8.77
CA SER A 19 11.45 -33.57 9.02
C SER A 19 10.40 -32.86 9.88
N SER A 20 9.23 -32.57 9.31
CA SER A 20 8.10 -32.11 10.11
C SER A 20 7.64 -33.25 11.04
N THR A 21 7.68 -33.01 12.35
CA THR A 21 7.15 -33.92 13.38
C THR A 21 5.68 -33.65 13.70
N ALA A 22 5.01 -32.78 12.92
CA ALA A 22 3.63 -32.39 13.18
C ALA A 22 2.67 -33.56 12.95
N GLY A 23 1.86 -33.89 13.97
CA GLY A 23 0.79 -34.88 13.85
C GLY A 23 -0.28 -34.46 12.83
N LYS A 24 -1.04 -35.43 12.31
CA LYS A 24 -2.09 -35.20 11.30
C LYS A 24 -3.13 -34.16 11.74
N LEU A 25 -3.47 -34.14 13.02
CA LEU A 25 -4.41 -33.16 13.58
C LEU A 25 -3.86 -31.73 13.49
N ASN A 26 -2.58 -31.53 13.81
CA ASN A 26 -1.95 -30.21 13.70
C ASN A 26 -1.93 -29.71 12.26
N ILE A 27 -1.62 -30.59 11.30
CA ILE A 27 -1.67 -30.26 9.86
C ILE A 27 -3.08 -29.84 9.46
N PHE A 28 -4.10 -30.61 9.86
CA PHE A 28 -5.49 -30.30 9.56
C PHE A 28 -5.92 -28.96 10.20
N SER A 29 -5.61 -28.74 11.47
CA SER A 29 -5.91 -27.48 12.16
C SER A 29 -5.22 -26.28 11.52
N SER A 30 -3.94 -26.40 11.13
CA SER A 30 -3.23 -25.33 10.43
C SER A 30 -3.85 -25.01 9.06
N LEU A 31 -4.24 -26.04 8.29
CA LEU A 31 -4.94 -25.84 7.02
C LEU A 31 -6.30 -25.18 7.24
N ALA A 32 -7.07 -25.62 8.23
CA ALA A 32 -8.36 -25.03 8.58
C ALA A 32 -8.22 -23.53 8.92
N ILE A 33 -7.26 -23.18 9.79
CA ILE A 33 -6.96 -21.77 10.13
C ILE A 33 -6.60 -20.97 8.88
N PHE A 34 -5.73 -21.52 8.02
CA PHE A 34 -5.31 -20.85 6.79
C PHE A 34 -6.48 -20.59 5.82
N PHE A 35 -7.31 -21.60 5.56
CA PHE A 35 -8.47 -21.47 4.67
C PHE A 35 -9.56 -20.58 5.26
N LEU A 36 -9.83 -20.66 6.56
CA LEU A 36 -10.74 -19.74 7.23
C LEU A 36 -10.25 -18.29 7.13
N GLY A 37 -8.94 -18.06 7.26
CA GLY A 37 -8.33 -16.76 7.04
C GLY A 37 -8.55 -16.23 5.62
N ILE A 38 -8.34 -17.07 4.59
CA ILE A 38 -8.60 -16.69 3.20
C ILE A 38 -10.09 -16.40 2.97
N LEU A 39 -10.99 -17.26 3.45
CA LEU A 39 -12.43 -17.06 3.31
C LEU A 39 -12.89 -15.79 4.02
N GLY A 40 -12.36 -15.53 5.22
CA GLY A 40 -12.60 -14.30 5.96
C GLY A 40 -12.15 -13.06 5.20
N SER A 41 -10.94 -13.08 4.64
CA SER A 41 -10.42 -11.99 3.80
C SER A 41 -11.25 -11.77 2.53
N ILE A 42 -11.66 -12.85 1.83
CA ILE A 42 -12.54 -12.76 0.65
C ILE A 42 -13.87 -12.14 1.04
N PHE A 43 -14.48 -12.61 2.13
CA PHE A 43 -15.76 -12.09 2.62
C PHE A 43 -15.69 -10.60 2.98
N GLN A 44 -14.60 -10.17 3.64
CA GLN A 44 -14.37 -8.76 3.97
C GLN A 44 -14.15 -7.86 2.74
N MET A 45 -13.76 -8.43 1.60
CA MET A 45 -13.57 -7.69 0.35
C MET A 45 -14.83 -7.58 -0.51
N ILE A 46 -15.92 -8.28 -0.17
CA ILE A 46 -17.18 -8.19 -0.93
C ILE A 46 -17.77 -6.79 -0.72
N PRO A 47 -17.80 -5.92 -1.74
CA PRO A 47 -18.40 -4.61 -1.60
C PRO A 47 -19.94 -4.72 -1.48
N PRO A 48 -20.60 -3.67 -0.97
CA PRO A 48 -22.05 -3.54 -1.07
C PRO A 48 -22.55 -3.73 -2.51
N THR A 49 -23.74 -4.32 -2.68
CA THR A 49 -24.29 -4.68 -4.00
C THR A 49 -24.52 -3.49 -4.94
N ASP A 50 -24.65 -2.30 -4.37
CA ASP A 50 -24.83 -1.01 -5.03
C ASP A 50 -23.51 -0.28 -5.35
N SER A 51 -22.35 -0.85 -4.96
CA SER A 51 -21.01 -0.36 -5.29
C SER A 51 -20.34 -1.27 -6.33
N THR A 52 -20.66 -1.02 -7.61
CA THR A 52 -20.35 -1.91 -8.73
C THR A 52 -18.99 -1.67 -9.39
N LEU A 53 -18.32 -0.56 -9.10
CA LEU A 53 -17.08 -0.12 -9.77
C LEU A 53 -15.82 -0.30 -8.91
N GLN A 54 -15.70 -1.43 -8.20
CA GLN A 54 -14.46 -1.89 -7.55
C GLN A 54 -13.74 -0.83 -6.71
N GLY A 55 -14.49 -0.01 -5.95
CA GLY A 55 -13.92 1.03 -5.10
C GLY A 55 -13.30 2.21 -5.87
N GLY A 56 -13.75 2.47 -7.10
CA GLY A 56 -13.26 3.58 -7.92
C GLY A 56 -11.89 3.35 -8.55
N LEU A 57 -11.37 2.12 -8.48
CA LEU A 57 -10.12 1.75 -9.12
C LEU A 57 -10.28 1.64 -10.64
N SER A 58 -9.21 2.00 -11.36
CA SER A 58 -9.14 1.78 -12.80
C SER A 58 -9.30 0.30 -13.16
N LEU A 59 -9.69 0.07 -14.41
CA LEU A 59 -9.66 -1.27 -15.02
C LEU A 59 -8.25 -1.86 -14.96
N TRP A 60 -8.19 -3.19 -15.08
CA TRP A 60 -6.92 -3.92 -15.13
C TRP A 60 -6.06 -3.45 -16.30
N ARG A 61 -4.83 -3.03 -16.01
CA ARG A 61 -3.83 -2.69 -17.00
C ARG A 61 -2.99 -3.93 -17.31
N LEU A 62 -3.31 -4.57 -18.44
CA LEU A 62 -2.57 -5.74 -18.94
C LEU A 62 -1.61 -5.41 -20.08
N GLN A 63 -1.73 -4.22 -20.67
CA GLN A 63 -0.80 -3.75 -21.69
C GLN A 63 0.55 -3.40 -21.07
N PHE A 64 1.63 -3.78 -21.75
CA PHE A 64 2.98 -3.48 -21.31
C PHE A 64 3.29 -1.98 -21.51
N ASP A 65 3.69 -1.31 -20.44
CA ASP A 65 4.10 0.10 -20.43
C ASP A 65 5.41 0.20 -19.63
N PRO A 66 6.56 0.48 -20.29
CA PRO A 66 7.85 0.48 -19.63
C PRO A 66 7.98 1.60 -18.59
N ARG A 67 7.34 2.76 -18.80
CA ARG A 67 7.34 3.85 -17.83
C ARG A 67 6.53 3.45 -16.61
N HIS A 68 5.36 2.86 -16.81
CA HIS A 68 4.52 2.38 -15.72
C HIS A 68 5.19 1.27 -14.90
N LEU A 69 5.89 0.36 -15.58
CA LEU A 69 6.70 -0.67 -14.92
C LEU A 69 7.82 -0.05 -14.08
N ALA A 70 8.55 0.92 -14.63
CA ALA A 70 9.59 1.62 -13.89
C ALA A 70 9.00 2.34 -12.66
N THR A 71 7.84 2.99 -12.78
CA THR A 71 7.12 3.60 -11.65
C THR A 71 6.71 2.57 -10.60
N ALA A 72 6.22 1.38 -11.01
CA ALA A 72 5.91 0.30 -10.08
C ALA A 72 7.18 -0.21 -9.35
N LEU A 73 8.30 -0.30 -10.05
CA LEU A 73 9.59 -0.70 -9.46
C LEU A 73 10.12 0.31 -8.45
N THR A 74 9.94 1.62 -8.66
CA THR A 74 10.36 2.64 -7.67
C THR A 74 9.67 2.48 -6.31
N ARG A 75 8.56 1.73 -6.24
CA ARG A 75 7.86 1.45 -4.99
C ARG A 75 8.66 0.55 -4.07
N VAL A 76 9.56 -0.28 -4.61
CA VAL A 76 10.51 -1.06 -3.78
C VAL A 76 11.43 -0.11 -3.03
N TRP A 77 12.10 0.81 -3.73
CA TRP A 77 12.92 1.82 -3.07
C TRP A 77 12.12 2.62 -2.04
N SER A 78 10.96 3.14 -2.45
CA SER A 78 10.09 3.97 -1.59
C SER A 78 9.56 3.20 -0.38
N SER A 79 9.46 1.88 -0.47
CA SER A 79 9.06 1.02 0.64
C SER A 79 10.19 0.82 1.66
N TYR A 80 11.45 0.73 1.22
CA TYR A 80 12.57 0.41 2.11
C TYR A 80 13.23 1.67 2.67
N LEU A 81 13.34 2.72 1.85
CA LEU A 81 14.02 3.98 2.17
C LEU A 81 13.07 5.15 1.93
N PRO A 82 12.03 5.32 2.77
CA PRO A 82 10.95 6.29 2.54
C PRO A 82 11.37 7.77 2.68
N VAL A 83 12.61 8.04 3.11
CA VAL A 83 13.16 9.40 3.27
C VAL A 83 13.29 10.13 1.93
N ILE A 84 13.56 9.40 0.85
CA ILE A 84 13.74 9.97 -0.49
C ILE A 84 12.81 9.20 -1.43
N THR A 85 11.72 9.82 -1.87
CA THR A 85 10.80 9.20 -2.84
C THR A 85 10.88 9.93 -4.19
N PRO A 86 11.15 9.24 -5.31
CA PRO A 86 11.20 9.87 -6.61
C PRO A 86 9.83 10.46 -6.97
N ALA A 87 9.82 11.63 -7.60
CA ALA A 87 8.60 12.21 -8.12
C ALA A 87 8.22 11.49 -9.42
N ASP A 88 7.02 10.90 -9.48
CA ASP A 88 6.55 10.16 -10.66
C ASP A 88 6.48 11.02 -11.95
N SER A 89 6.42 12.33 -11.79
CA SER A 89 6.43 13.30 -12.89
C SER A 89 7.81 13.42 -13.57
N LYS A 90 8.90 13.10 -12.88
CA LYS A 90 10.28 13.24 -13.38
C LYS A 90 10.78 11.91 -13.95
N TYR A 91 10.83 11.82 -15.28
CA TYR A 91 11.18 10.58 -15.98
C TYR A 91 12.56 10.01 -15.61
N LEU A 92 13.58 10.88 -15.49
CA LEU A 92 14.93 10.45 -15.11
C LEU A 92 14.96 9.87 -13.69
N ASP A 93 14.29 10.51 -12.74
CA ASP A 93 14.17 10.02 -11.37
C ASP A 93 13.53 8.62 -11.37
N VAL A 94 12.44 8.43 -12.12
CA VAL A 94 11.78 7.12 -12.22
C VAL A 94 12.72 6.02 -12.72
N ILE A 95 13.47 6.27 -13.80
CA ILE A 95 14.41 5.26 -14.34
C ILE A 95 15.52 4.94 -13.35
N VAL A 96 16.17 5.97 -12.80
CA VAL A 96 17.30 5.80 -11.88
C VAL A 96 16.87 4.99 -10.65
N PHE A 97 15.74 5.37 -10.04
CA PHE A 97 15.24 4.67 -8.86
C PHE A 97 14.67 3.29 -9.18
N ALA A 98 14.17 3.04 -10.38
CA ALA A 98 13.79 1.69 -10.82
C ALA A 98 15.02 0.77 -10.92
N ILE A 99 16.13 1.25 -11.49
CA ILE A 99 17.39 0.50 -11.55
C ILE A 99 17.91 0.22 -10.15
N ILE A 100 17.95 1.23 -9.27
CA ILE A 100 18.37 1.06 -7.88
C ILE A 100 17.48 0.05 -7.15
N SER A 101 16.17 0.09 -7.41
CA SER A 101 15.20 -0.87 -6.85
C SER A 101 15.50 -2.30 -7.29
N LEU A 102 15.82 -2.54 -8.56
CA LEU A 102 16.21 -3.87 -9.05
C LEU A 102 17.51 -4.37 -8.39
N VAL A 103 18.50 -3.49 -8.24
CA VAL A 103 19.75 -3.81 -7.54
C VAL A 103 19.45 -4.16 -6.07
N LEU A 104 18.56 -3.43 -5.42
CA LEU A 104 18.15 -3.67 -4.04
C LEU A 104 17.43 -5.00 -3.88
N LEU A 105 16.49 -5.33 -4.77
CA LEU A 105 15.83 -6.65 -4.81
C LEU A 105 16.84 -7.78 -4.99
N LEU A 106 17.77 -7.64 -5.93
CA LEU A 106 18.83 -8.63 -6.17
C LEU A 106 19.72 -8.80 -4.94
N TRP A 107 20.05 -7.70 -4.26
CA TRP A 107 20.86 -7.70 -3.04
C TRP A 107 20.16 -8.43 -1.91
N ILE A 108 18.90 -8.11 -1.61
CA ILE A 108 18.12 -8.79 -0.56
C ILE A 108 17.92 -10.26 -0.90
N SER A 109 17.58 -10.58 -2.16
CA SER A 109 17.49 -11.96 -2.65
C SER A 109 18.80 -12.73 -2.41
N THR A 110 19.95 -12.09 -2.65
CA THR A 110 21.27 -12.66 -2.39
C THR A 110 21.57 -12.85 -0.90
N ILE A 111 21.07 -11.98 -0.02
CA ILE A 111 21.16 -12.17 1.44
C ILE A 111 20.41 -13.45 1.87
N LEU A 112 19.25 -13.70 1.27
CA LEU A 112 18.37 -14.82 1.60
C LEU A 112 18.72 -16.13 0.86
N ARG A 113 19.71 -16.15 -0.05
CA ARG A 113 20.01 -17.29 -0.94
C ARG A 113 20.26 -18.64 -0.26
N HIS A 114 20.70 -18.64 1.00
CA HIS A 114 20.96 -19.85 1.78
C HIS A 114 19.79 -20.25 2.69
N LYS A 115 18.67 -19.54 2.57
CA LYS A 115 17.44 -19.65 3.37
C LYS A 115 16.24 -19.86 2.44
N PRO A 116 16.04 -21.09 1.92
CA PRO A 116 15.09 -21.32 0.83
C PRO A 116 13.64 -20.93 1.15
N VAL A 117 13.18 -21.11 2.40
CA VAL A 117 11.81 -20.79 2.81
C VAL A 117 11.62 -19.28 2.84
N ALA A 118 12.51 -18.57 3.54
CA ALA A 118 12.52 -17.11 3.59
C ALA A 118 12.68 -16.47 2.19
N TRP A 119 13.56 -17.02 1.35
CA TRP A 119 13.77 -16.55 -0.01
C TRP A 119 12.51 -16.72 -0.86
N CYS A 120 11.89 -17.90 -0.83
CA CYS A 120 10.66 -18.18 -1.57
C CYS A 120 9.51 -17.27 -1.11
N PHE A 121 9.33 -17.09 0.20
CA PHE A 121 8.33 -16.16 0.74
C PHE A 121 8.59 -14.72 0.27
N TYR A 122 9.83 -14.24 0.38
CA TYR A 122 10.22 -12.89 -0.04
C TYR A 122 9.95 -12.66 -1.54
N SER A 123 10.41 -13.59 -2.39
CA SER A 123 10.26 -13.48 -3.83
C SER A 123 8.80 -13.52 -4.27
N LEU A 124 8.01 -14.47 -3.75
CA LEU A 124 6.60 -14.58 -4.10
C LEU A 124 5.80 -13.37 -3.57
N GLY A 125 6.00 -12.98 -2.32
CA GLY A 125 5.31 -11.83 -1.74
C GLY A 125 5.65 -10.52 -2.44
N THR A 126 6.92 -10.31 -2.75
CA THR A 126 7.35 -9.11 -3.49
C THR A 126 6.77 -9.09 -4.90
N LEU A 127 6.80 -10.23 -5.61
CA LEU A 127 6.24 -10.34 -6.95
C LEU A 127 4.72 -10.08 -6.94
N GLU A 128 3.99 -10.64 -5.97
CA GLU A 128 2.55 -10.45 -5.79
C GLU A 128 2.20 -8.96 -5.65
N ILE A 129 2.90 -8.23 -4.76
CA ILE A 129 2.68 -6.80 -4.57
C ILE A 129 3.08 -5.98 -5.80
N LEU A 130 4.19 -6.31 -6.47
CA LEU A 130 4.62 -5.59 -7.67
C LEU A 130 3.67 -5.80 -8.86
N VAL A 131 3.19 -7.03 -9.06
CA VAL A 131 2.18 -7.34 -10.09
C VAL A 131 0.90 -6.58 -9.80
N PHE A 132 0.42 -6.56 -8.56
CA PHE A 132 -0.77 -5.78 -8.20
C PHE A 132 -0.55 -4.27 -8.41
N THR A 133 0.63 -3.77 -8.03
CA THR A 133 0.99 -2.35 -8.18
C THR A 133 1.01 -1.93 -9.65
N TYR A 134 1.53 -2.78 -10.54
CA TYR A 134 1.57 -2.54 -11.98
C TYR A 134 0.21 -2.70 -12.66
N THR A 135 -0.52 -3.76 -12.33
CA THR A 135 -1.73 -4.14 -13.08
C THR A 135 -2.99 -3.45 -12.58
N LYS A 136 -3.02 -3.04 -11.31
CA LYS A 136 -4.25 -2.58 -10.67
C LYS A 136 -4.15 -1.21 -10.02
N PHE A 137 -3.11 -0.97 -9.23
CA PHE A 137 -3.05 0.25 -8.42
C PHE A 137 -1.62 0.66 -8.05
N LEU A 138 -1.12 1.73 -8.70
CA LEU A 138 0.21 2.29 -8.39
C LEU A 138 0.35 2.75 -6.93
N GLY A 139 -0.78 3.01 -6.26
CA GLY A 139 -0.82 3.37 -4.87
C GLY A 139 -0.31 4.79 -4.58
N SER A 140 -0.05 5.00 -3.30
CA SER A 140 0.50 6.23 -2.71
C SER A 140 1.34 5.83 -1.51
N ALA A 141 2.03 6.77 -0.87
CA ALA A 141 2.99 6.48 0.21
C ALA A 141 2.47 5.50 1.28
N ARG A 142 1.19 5.61 1.67
CA ARG A 142 0.55 4.71 2.65
C ARG A 142 0.44 3.24 2.21
N HIS A 143 0.59 2.96 0.92
CA HIS A 143 0.49 1.62 0.36
C HIS A 143 1.85 0.95 0.15
N TYR A 144 2.96 1.70 0.11
CA TYR A 144 4.27 1.12 -0.24
C TYR A 144 4.84 0.24 0.89
N GLY A 145 4.40 0.44 2.13
CA GLY A 145 4.89 -0.30 3.31
C GLY A 145 4.73 -1.81 3.26
N HIS A 146 3.85 -2.36 2.40
CA HIS A 146 3.66 -3.82 2.26
C HIS A 146 4.96 -4.55 1.92
N LEU A 147 5.78 -4.00 1.03
CA LEU A 147 7.06 -4.59 0.63
C LEU A 147 8.06 -4.62 1.80
N TYR A 148 8.05 -3.59 2.65
CA TYR A 148 8.87 -3.54 3.86
C TYR A 148 8.41 -4.58 4.88
N ILE A 149 7.10 -4.74 5.08
CA ILE A 149 6.55 -5.79 5.96
C ILE A 149 6.95 -7.18 5.46
N ILE A 150 6.91 -7.43 4.15
CA ILE A 150 7.39 -8.68 3.54
C ILE A 150 8.87 -8.90 3.83
N LEU A 151 9.71 -7.85 3.72
CA LEU A 151 11.13 -7.94 4.07
C LEU A 151 11.33 -8.32 5.54
N ILE A 152 10.65 -7.66 6.48
CA ILE A 152 10.77 -7.97 7.92
C ILE A 152 10.33 -9.40 8.21
N ALA A 153 9.20 -9.83 7.68
CA ALA A 153 8.72 -11.20 7.82
C ALA A 153 9.70 -12.22 7.21
N ALA A 154 10.29 -11.94 6.05
CA ALA A 154 11.30 -12.79 5.45
C ALA A 154 12.57 -12.90 6.30
N LEU A 155 13.06 -11.79 6.86
CA LEU A 155 14.20 -11.79 7.78
C LEU A 155 13.91 -12.56 9.06
N TRP A 156 12.68 -12.46 9.58
CA TRP A 156 12.24 -13.25 10.72
C TRP A 156 12.24 -14.75 10.39
N LEU A 157 11.65 -15.16 9.27
CA LEU A 157 11.69 -16.56 8.81
C LEU A 157 13.13 -17.07 8.63
N ALA A 158 14.01 -16.25 8.03
CA ALA A 158 15.41 -16.61 7.82
C ALA A 158 16.17 -16.88 9.13
N SER A 159 15.79 -16.19 10.22
CA SER A 159 16.36 -16.40 11.55
C SER A 159 15.96 -17.77 12.13
N TYR A 160 14.72 -18.20 11.92
CA TYR A 160 14.19 -19.49 12.38
C TYR A 160 14.87 -20.67 11.68
N GLU A 161 15.01 -20.62 10.35
CA GLU A 161 15.74 -21.63 9.58
C GLU A 161 17.19 -21.82 10.05
N SER A 162 17.82 -20.75 10.55
CA SER A 162 19.17 -20.79 11.10
C SER A 162 19.27 -21.58 12.39
N GLN A 163 18.26 -21.49 13.25
CA GLN A 163 18.21 -22.21 14.52
C GLN A 163 17.88 -23.69 14.28
N SER A 164 16.92 -23.99 13.41
CA SER A 164 16.53 -25.36 13.09
C SER A 164 17.67 -26.18 12.47
N ARG A 165 18.49 -25.59 11.58
CA ARG A 165 19.66 -26.27 11.00
C ARG A 165 20.77 -26.57 12.02
N LYS A 166 20.95 -25.72 13.03
CA LYS A 166 21.92 -25.98 14.11
C LYS A 166 21.48 -27.13 15.03
N GLY A 167 20.18 -27.30 15.25
CA GLY A 167 19.62 -28.45 15.97
C GLY A 167 19.76 -29.78 15.22
N GLY A 168 19.76 -29.75 13.89
CA GLY A 168 20.01 -30.92 13.02
C GLY A 168 21.49 -31.18 12.68
N ALA A 169 22.41 -30.30 13.07
CA ALA A 169 23.83 -30.38 12.71
C ALA A 169 24.57 -31.57 13.38
N LEU A 170 23.96 -32.27 14.32
CA LEU A 170 24.44 -33.56 14.82
C LEU A 170 24.24 -34.71 13.83
N ALA A 171 23.37 -34.56 12.82
CA ALA A 171 23.05 -35.59 11.83
C ALA A 171 23.76 -35.40 10.48
N TYR A 172 24.46 -34.29 10.26
CA TYR A 172 25.07 -33.95 8.96
C TYR A 172 26.59 -33.76 9.06
N LYS A 173 27.28 -34.71 9.70
CA LYS A 173 28.75 -34.79 9.67
C LYS A 173 29.32 -35.47 8.40
N ASN A 174 28.45 -35.92 7.49
CA ASN A 174 28.86 -36.80 6.37
C ASN A 174 28.84 -36.14 4.97
N LEU A 175 28.69 -34.82 4.85
CA LEU A 175 28.83 -34.13 3.55
C LEU A 175 30.09 -33.27 3.39
N ASP A 176 30.88 -33.10 4.45
CA ASP A 176 32.20 -32.46 4.35
C ASP A 176 33.31 -33.43 3.86
N SER A 177 33.01 -34.74 3.76
CA SER A 177 33.95 -35.76 3.27
C SER A 177 34.06 -35.84 1.73
N MET A 178 33.31 -35.04 0.98
CA MET A 178 33.51 -34.89 -0.48
C MET A 178 34.38 -33.69 -0.87
N GLY A 179 34.97 -32.98 0.11
CA GLY A 179 35.87 -31.84 -0.11
C GLY A 179 37.37 -32.20 -0.21
N ASN A 180 37.75 -33.45 0.06
CA ASN A 180 39.16 -33.89 0.08
C ASN A 180 39.50 -34.83 -1.10
N MET A 181 39.07 -34.51 -2.31
CA MET A 181 39.73 -35.06 -3.50
C MET A 181 40.87 -34.12 -3.90
N PRO A 182 42.10 -34.62 -4.09
CA PRO A 182 43.17 -33.80 -4.64
C PRO A 182 42.72 -33.25 -5.99
N ALA A 183 42.86 -31.93 -6.17
CA ALA A 183 42.52 -31.27 -7.41
C ALA A 183 43.17 -32.01 -8.59
N PRO A 184 42.42 -32.42 -9.63
CA PRO A 184 43.07 -32.86 -10.85
C PRO A 184 43.91 -31.68 -11.36
N MET A 185 45.19 -31.92 -11.63
CA MET A 185 46.07 -30.97 -12.32
C MET A 185 45.39 -30.58 -13.63
N LEU A 186 44.71 -29.43 -13.61
CA LEU A 186 44.09 -28.84 -14.79
C LEU A 186 45.18 -28.14 -15.59
N HIS A 187 45.43 -28.68 -16.79
CA HIS A 187 46.25 -28.04 -17.82
C HIS A 187 45.82 -26.58 -18.05
N PRO A 188 46.75 -25.69 -18.42
CA PRO A 188 46.48 -24.27 -18.59
C PRO A 188 45.82 -24.03 -19.96
N TYR A 189 44.49 -24.21 -20.06
CA TYR A 189 43.74 -23.87 -21.26
C TYR A 189 42.86 -22.63 -21.02
N SER A 190 43.29 -21.53 -21.64
CA SER A 190 42.59 -20.24 -21.89
C SER A 190 41.76 -19.63 -20.75
N GLN A 191 42.36 -18.69 -20.02
CA GLN A 191 41.70 -17.78 -19.05
C GLN A 191 40.73 -16.75 -19.70
N SER A 192 40.37 -16.89 -20.98
CA SER A 192 39.65 -15.87 -21.76
C SER A 192 38.15 -16.15 -21.96
N SER A 193 37.61 -17.25 -21.43
CA SER A 193 36.19 -17.55 -21.64
C SER A 193 35.29 -16.58 -20.85
N ILE A 194 34.21 -16.12 -21.50
CA ILE A 194 33.17 -15.26 -20.91
C ILE A 194 32.63 -15.87 -19.61
N LEU A 195 32.54 -17.21 -19.53
CA LEU A 195 32.07 -17.95 -18.36
C LEU A 195 32.92 -17.70 -17.11
N VAL A 196 34.26 -17.67 -17.24
CA VAL A 196 35.15 -17.39 -16.10
C VAL A 196 34.95 -15.97 -15.59
N ARG A 197 34.78 -14.99 -16.49
CA ARG A 197 34.50 -13.60 -16.11
C ARG A 197 33.15 -13.46 -15.39
N VAL A 198 32.12 -14.16 -15.86
CA VAL A 198 30.80 -14.20 -15.21
C VAL A 198 30.89 -14.83 -13.82
N GLN A 199 31.58 -15.96 -13.67
CA GLN A 199 31.77 -16.61 -12.37
C GLN A 199 32.56 -15.74 -11.39
N GLN A 200 33.59 -15.04 -11.87
CA GLN A 200 34.33 -14.05 -11.07
C GLN A 200 33.44 -12.86 -10.66
N ALA A 201 32.57 -12.37 -11.54
CA ALA A 201 31.65 -11.29 -11.21
C ALA A 201 30.63 -11.72 -10.14
N ILE A 202 30.06 -12.93 -10.26
CA ILE A 202 29.11 -13.50 -9.29
C ILE A 202 29.76 -13.70 -7.92
N SER A 203 30.98 -14.25 -7.87
CA SER A 203 31.70 -14.44 -6.60
C SER A 203 32.06 -13.11 -5.93
N ARG A 204 32.48 -12.10 -6.70
CA ARG A 204 32.69 -10.73 -6.19
C ARG A 204 31.40 -10.12 -5.65
N TRP A 205 30.27 -10.30 -6.34
CA TRP A 205 28.96 -9.86 -5.88
C TRP A 205 28.57 -10.52 -4.56
N PHE A 206 28.70 -11.83 -4.43
CA PHE A 206 28.42 -12.54 -3.18
C PHE A 206 29.31 -12.07 -2.03
N ALA A 207 30.62 -11.91 -2.27
CA ALA A 207 31.54 -11.40 -1.26
C ALA A 207 31.17 -9.97 -0.81
N LEU A 208 30.77 -9.12 -1.76
CA LEU A 208 30.32 -7.75 -1.48
C LEU A 208 29.04 -7.75 -0.63
N VAL A 209 28.05 -8.54 -1.00
CA VAL A 209 26.78 -8.66 -0.26
C VAL A 209 27.03 -9.19 1.14
N ASP A 210 27.86 -10.23 1.30
CA ASP A 210 28.16 -10.79 2.61
C ASP A 210 28.91 -9.81 3.51
N LYS A 211 29.78 -8.99 2.94
CA LYS A 211 30.49 -7.93 3.67
C LYS A 211 29.54 -6.85 4.20
N TYR A 212 28.57 -6.40 3.39
CA TYR A 212 27.75 -5.22 3.73
C TYR A 212 26.28 -5.52 4.07
N LYS A 213 25.83 -6.78 4.10
CA LYS A 213 24.43 -7.14 4.40
C LYS A 213 23.90 -6.53 5.69
N LYS A 214 24.67 -6.55 6.77
CA LYS A 214 24.25 -5.97 8.06
C LYS A 214 24.09 -4.45 7.96
N ALA A 215 25.02 -3.78 7.29
CA ALA A 215 24.96 -2.33 7.10
C ALA A 215 23.74 -1.91 6.29
N LEU A 216 23.43 -2.63 5.20
CA LEU A 216 22.24 -2.37 4.39
C LEU A 216 20.95 -2.55 5.20
N ILE A 217 20.81 -3.66 5.93
CA ILE A 217 19.61 -3.89 6.76
C ILE A 217 19.49 -2.83 7.86
N MET A 218 20.59 -2.49 8.54
CA MET A 218 20.59 -1.42 9.54
C MET A 218 20.22 -0.05 8.95
N LEU A 219 20.69 0.26 7.74
CA LEU A 219 20.31 1.48 7.03
C LEU A 219 18.80 1.52 6.77
N ILE A 220 18.23 0.45 6.22
CA ILE A 220 16.78 0.34 5.98
C ILE A 220 16.02 0.55 7.30
N LEU A 221 16.35 -0.20 8.35
CA LEU A 221 15.69 -0.08 9.65
C LEU A 221 15.82 1.32 10.26
N ALA A 222 17.01 1.93 10.21
CA ALA A 222 17.24 3.27 10.75
C ALA A 222 16.42 4.32 10.02
N THR A 223 16.32 4.24 8.69
CA THR A 223 15.47 5.17 7.93
C THR A 223 13.99 5.00 8.24
N GLN A 224 13.52 3.76 8.45
CA GLN A 224 12.14 3.49 8.85
C GLN A 224 11.81 4.06 10.23
N VAL A 225 12.73 3.91 11.19
CA VAL A 225 12.59 4.52 12.52
C VAL A 225 12.57 6.04 12.41
N ALA A 226 13.51 6.63 11.66
CA ALA A 226 13.56 8.08 11.47
C ALA A 226 12.29 8.62 10.81
N THR A 227 11.83 8.01 9.72
CA THR A 227 10.58 8.39 9.04
C THR A 227 9.37 8.16 9.94
N GLY A 228 9.33 7.08 10.72
CA GLY A 228 8.28 6.79 11.68
C GLY A 228 8.20 7.85 12.79
N ILE A 229 9.33 8.27 13.34
CA ILE A 229 9.41 9.37 14.33
C ILE A 229 8.88 10.66 13.72
N VAL A 230 9.31 11.03 12.51
CA VAL A 230 8.83 12.24 11.83
C VAL A 230 7.33 12.17 11.57
N ALA A 231 6.83 11.05 11.04
CA ALA A 231 5.41 10.87 10.73
C ALA A 231 4.55 10.94 12.00
N PHE A 232 4.94 10.21 13.05
CA PHE A 232 4.25 10.23 14.34
C PHE A 232 4.28 11.61 14.99
N SER A 233 5.44 12.28 14.96
CA SER A 233 5.56 13.63 15.52
C SER A 233 4.65 14.61 14.80
N ARG A 234 4.53 14.51 13.47
CA ARG A 234 3.60 15.35 12.69
C ARG A 234 2.14 15.07 13.04
N ASP A 235 1.77 13.81 13.25
CA ASP A 235 0.41 13.39 13.62
C ASP A 235 -0.03 13.95 14.99
N LEU A 236 0.92 14.18 15.92
CA LEU A 236 0.63 14.81 17.22
C LEU A 236 0.22 16.28 17.12
N PHE A 237 0.68 17.01 16.09
CA PHE A 237 0.46 18.45 15.96
C PHE A 237 -0.48 18.83 14.83
N VAL A 238 -0.56 18.00 13.78
CA VAL A 238 -1.39 18.24 12.61
C VAL A 238 -2.35 17.06 12.48
N PRO A 239 -3.68 17.27 12.63
CA PRO A 239 -4.63 16.18 12.48
C PRO A 239 -4.54 15.62 11.07
N TYR A 240 -4.69 14.31 10.94
CA TYR A 240 -4.67 13.64 9.64
C TYR A 240 -5.69 14.26 8.65
N SER A 241 -6.87 14.61 9.17
CA SER A 241 -8.00 15.20 8.44
C SER A 241 -8.68 16.29 9.27
N ALA A 242 -9.18 17.35 8.62
CA ALA A 242 -10.00 18.37 9.29
C ALA A 242 -11.43 17.87 9.64
N SER A 243 -11.81 16.67 9.20
CA SER A 243 -13.20 16.15 9.29
C SER A 243 -13.75 16.15 10.72
N ARG A 244 -12.92 15.78 11.70
CA ARG A 244 -13.33 15.71 13.10
C ARG A 244 -13.65 17.08 13.67
N GLU A 245 -12.83 18.08 13.36
CA GLU A 245 -13.04 19.45 13.82
C GLU A 245 -14.25 20.07 13.13
N THR A 246 -14.41 19.86 11.83
CA THR A 246 -15.58 20.30 11.07
C THR A 246 -16.88 19.72 11.64
N ALA A 247 -16.93 18.40 11.90
CA ALA A 247 -18.11 17.76 12.46
C ALA A 247 -18.45 18.28 13.88
N ARG A 248 -17.43 18.49 14.73
CA ARG A 248 -17.61 19.08 16.06
C ARG A 248 -18.17 20.49 16.00
N PHE A 249 -17.69 21.32 15.07
CA PHE A 249 -18.22 22.66 14.87
C PHE A 249 -19.69 22.63 14.46
N ILE A 250 -20.05 21.77 13.49
CA ILE A 250 -21.43 21.60 13.04
C ILE A 250 -22.35 21.22 14.21
N GLN A 251 -21.95 20.24 15.03
CA GLN A 251 -22.70 19.82 16.22
C GLN A 251 -22.79 20.92 17.28
N ALA A 252 -21.67 21.62 17.58
CA ALA A 252 -21.64 22.68 18.58
C ALA A 252 -22.52 23.88 18.21
N GLN A 253 -22.62 24.19 16.92
CA GLN A 253 -23.49 25.24 16.39
C GLN A 253 -24.92 24.76 16.09
N GLN A 254 -25.26 23.49 16.42
CA GLN A 254 -26.55 22.86 16.14
C GLN A 254 -26.98 22.85 14.67
N LEU A 255 -26.00 22.93 13.76
CA LEU A 255 -26.20 22.92 12.31
C LEU A 255 -26.44 21.50 11.78
N ASP A 256 -26.19 20.48 12.61
CA ASP A 256 -26.37 19.07 12.30
C ASP A 256 -27.84 18.70 12.08
N LYS A 257 -28.78 19.58 12.44
CA LYS A 257 -30.23 19.44 12.16
C LYS A 257 -30.62 19.95 10.77
N MET A 258 -29.79 20.76 10.12
CA MET A 258 -30.08 21.30 8.79
C MET A 258 -30.03 20.19 7.73
N PHE A 259 -30.56 20.49 6.54
CA PHE A 259 -30.24 19.69 5.36
C PHE A 259 -28.80 20.02 4.93
N ILE A 260 -27.98 18.98 4.79
CA ILE A 260 -26.55 19.12 4.52
C ILE A 260 -26.26 18.59 3.12
N VAL A 261 -25.61 19.41 2.30
CA VAL A 261 -25.07 19.05 0.99
C VAL A 261 -23.55 19.03 1.08
N GLY A 262 -22.92 17.93 0.70
CA GLY A 262 -21.46 17.78 0.67
C GLY A 262 -20.99 17.34 -0.70
N SER A 263 -20.09 18.09 -1.35
CA SER A 263 -19.51 17.70 -2.65
C SER A 263 -18.07 17.22 -2.48
N GLN A 264 -17.59 16.44 -3.46
CA GLN A 264 -16.45 15.55 -3.37
C GLN A 264 -16.71 14.50 -2.29
N ASP A 265 -17.73 13.66 -2.51
CA ASP A 265 -18.19 12.59 -1.63
C ASP A 265 -17.06 11.78 -0.96
N ALA A 266 -15.99 11.44 -1.67
CA ALA A 266 -14.82 10.75 -1.14
C ALA A 266 -14.06 11.55 -0.07
N ARG A 267 -14.14 12.87 -0.12
CA ARG A 267 -13.46 13.81 0.80
C ARG A 267 -14.34 14.27 1.93
N VAL A 268 -15.65 14.39 1.69
CA VAL A 268 -16.60 14.84 2.71
C VAL A 268 -17.20 13.67 3.51
N SER A 269 -17.22 12.44 2.97
CA SER A 269 -17.76 11.27 3.69
C SER A 269 -17.22 11.04 5.10
N PRO A 270 -15.94 11.29 5.46
CA PRO A 270 -15.51 11.10 6.85
C PRO A 270 -16.22 12.01 7.85
N ILE A 271 -16.73 13.20 7.44
CA ILE A 271 -17.56 14.07 8.28
C ILE A 271 -18.85 13.35 8.67
N THR A 272 -19.46 12.59 7.76
CA THR A 272 -20.70 11.84 8.05
C THR A 272 -20.52 10.77 9.12
N GLY A 273 -19.34 10.15 9.18
CA GLY A 273 -18.99 9.18 10.23
C GLY A 273 -18.98 9.81 11.63
N TYR A 274 -18.50 11.05 11.75
CA TYR A 274 -18.52 11.80 13.01
C TYR A 274 -19.91 12.37 13.34
N LEU A 275 -20.67 12.80 12.32
CA LEU A 275 -22.05 13.28 12.49
C LEU A 275 -23.05 12.14 12.73
N GLN A 276 -22.68 10.89 12.42
CA GLN A 276 -23.53 9.70 12.50
C GLN A 276 -24.85 9.84 11.72
N ARG A 277 -24.83 10.56 10.59
CA ARG A 277 -25.99 10.72 9.71
C ARG A 277 -25.58 10.84 8.25
N GLN A 278 -26.53 10.51 7.37
CA GLN A 278 -26.38 10.72 5.94
C GLN A 278 -26.51 12.21 5.59
N ILE A 279 -25.81 12.61 4.53
CA ILE A 279 -25.90 13.93 3.90
C ILE A 279 -26.08 13.76 2.39
N TYR A 280 -26.53 14.80 1.71
CA TYR A 280 -26.73 14.74 0.26
C TYR A 280 -25.40 14.90 -0.48
N TYR A 281 -25.09 13.96 -1.37
CA TYR A 281 -23.93 14.00 -2.25
C TYR A 281 -24.35 14.33 -3.69
N PRO A 282 -23.94 15.48 -4.24
CA PRO A 282 -24.25 15.84 -5.62
C PRO A 282 -23.73 14.84 -6.66
N GLU A 283 -22.65 14.11 -6.35
CA GLU A 283 -22.04 13.12 -7.24
C GLU A 283 -22.94 11.89 -7.44
N SER A 284 -23.71 11.51 -6.42
CA SER A 284 -24.66 10.38 -6.47
C SER A 284 -26.12 10.82 -6.53
N GLN A 285 -26.38 12.14 -6.47
CA GLN A 285 -27.70 12.76 -6.46
C GLN A 285 -28.63 12.16 -5.37
N GLY A 286 -28.07 11.89 -4.19
CA GLY A 286 -28.80 11.21 -3.12
C GLY A 286 -28.15 11.35 -1.75
N LEU A 287 -28.86 10.88 -0.73
CA LEU A 287 -28.35 10.81 0.64
C LEU A 287 -27.38 9.63 0.79
N GLY A 288 -26.21 9.89 1.38
CA GLY A 288 -25.17 8.89 1.60
C GLY A 288 -24.35 9.15 2.86
N SER A 289 -23.62 8.11 3.30
CA SER A 289 -22.64 8.16 4.40
C SER A 289 -21.25 7.63 4.01
N PHE A 290 -21.12 7.12 2.79
CA PHE A 290 -19.89 6.64 2.19
C PHE A 290 -20.02 6.75 0.68
N VAL A 291 -18.90 6.63 -0.03
CA VAL A 291 -18.88 6.71 -1.50
C VAL A 291 -19.43 5.42 -2.10
N LEU A 292 -20.40 5.57 -2.99
CA LEU A 292 -20.88 4.49 -3.84
C LEU A 292 -20.26 4.62 -5.23
N PHE A 293 -19.31 3.74 -5.53
CA PHE A 293 -18.69 3.69 -6.84
C PHE A 293 -19.57 2.85 -7.76
N ASN A 294 -20.45 3.49 -8.53
CA ASN A 294 -21.32 2.84 -9.51
C ASN A 294 -21.45 3.71 -10.77
N ASN A 295 -22.16 3.20 -11.79
CA ASN A 295 -22.32 3.91 -13.07
C ASN A 295 -23.23 5.14 -13.00
N GLN A 296 -23.96 5.33 -11.89
CA GLN A 296 -24.81 6.52 -11.69
C GLN A 296 -24.01 7.68 -11.09
N ARG A 297 -22.91 7.39 -10.40
CA ARG A 297 -22.02 8.40 -9.83
C ARG A 297 -21.31 9.18 -10.94
N THR A 298 -21.41 10.50 -10.89
CA THR A 298 -20.71 11.40 -11.81
C THR A 298 -19.92 12.45 -11.04
N GLU A 299 -18.71 12.77 -11.50
CA GLU A 299 -17.98 13.93 -10.98
C GLU A 299 -18.77 15.21 -11.29
N VAL A 300 -18.86 16.11 -10.31
CA VAL A 300 -19.58 17.38 -10.44
C VAL A 300 -18.64 18.55 -10.17
N ASN A 301 -18.84 19.66 -10.89
CA ASN A 301 -18.14 20.91 -10.66
C ASN A 301 -18.95 21.85 -9.74
N SER A 302 -18.35 22.96 -9.33
CA SER A 302 -18.99 23.95 -8.44
C SER A 302 -20.33 24.47 -8.98
N ALA A 303 -20.42 24.74 -10.29
CA ALA A 303 -21.66 25.19 -10.91
C ALA A 303 -22.80 24.16 -10.82
N MET A 304 -22.51 22.88 -11.09
CA MET A 304 -23.49 21.79 -10.96
C MET A 304 -23.89 21.54 -9.49
N VAL A 305 -22.96 21.70 -8.55
CA VAL A 305 -23.29 21.64 -7.11
C VAL A 305 -24.31 22.73 -6.76
N LEU A 306 -24.08 23.97 -7.20
CA LEU A 306 -25.01 25.07 -6.93
C LEU A 306 -26.35 24.91 -7.64
N GLU A 307 -26.36 24.33 -8.83
CA GLU A 307 -27.61 23.96 -9.51
C GLU A 307 -28.44 22.98 -8.69
N GLN A 308 -27.83 21.89 -8.18
CA GLN A 308 -28.52 20.93 -7.34
C GLN A 308 -28.96 21.54 -6.00
N VAL A 309 -28.14 22.39 -5.38
CA VAL A 309 -28.52 23.13 -4.16
C VAL A 309 -29.75 24.01 -4.42
N SER A 310 -29.82 24.68 -5.58
CA SER A 310 -31.00 25.46 -5.98
C SER A 310 -32.24 24.58 -6.17
N GLN A 311 -32.10 23.41 -6.80
CA GLN A 311 -33.22 22.46 -6.99
C GLN A 311 -33.76 21.91 -5.66
N LEU A 312 -32.92 21.82 -4.62
CA LEU A 312 -33.31 21.35 -3.28
C LEU A 312 -33.92 22.47 -2.41
N MET A 313 -33.65 23.74 -2.73
CA MET A 313 -34.08 24.89 -1.94
C MET A 313 -35.61 25.03 -1.75
N PRO A 314 -36.49 24.63 -2.70
CA PRO A 314 -37.94 24.65 -2.47
C PRO A 314 -38.40 23.80 -1.27
N GLN A 315 -37.60 22.81 -0.84
CA GLN A 315 -37.92 21.93 0.29
C GLN A 315 -37.21 22.35 1.59
N HIS A 316 -36.30 23.32 1.52
CA HIS A 316 -35.41 23.69 2.62
C HIS A 316 -35.18 25.20 2.66
N THR A 317 -35.48 25.83 3.79
CA THR A 317 -35.26 27.29 3.95
C THR A 317 -33.78 27.66 3.88
N GLU A 318 -32.93 26.81 4.45
CA GLU A 318 -31.48 26.98 4.48
C GLU A 318 -30.80 25.62 4.32
N ILE A 319 -29.70 25.59 3.57
CA ILE A 319 -28.88 24.39 3.35
C ILE A 319 -27.47 24.66 3.85
N LEU A 320 -26.93 23.75 4.65
CA LEU A 320 -25.50 23.73 4.99
C LEU A 320 -24.74 23.08 3.85
N LEU A 321 -23.90 23.86 3.17
CA LEU A 321 -23.05 23.39 2.09
C LEU A 321 -21.63 23.17 2.61
N ILE A 322 -21.10 21.96 2.40
CA ILE A 322 -19.75 21.56 2.80
C ILE A 322 -18.94 21.24 1.53
N LEU A 323 -17.87 21.98 1.30
CA LEU A 323 -16.96 21.78 0.17
C LEU A 323 -15.56 21.51 0.65
N ASN A 324 -14.75 20.80 -0.15
CA ASN A 324 -13.32 20.66 0.10
C ASN A 324 -12.44 21.67 -0.67
N TYR A 325 -13.07 22.66 -1.31
CA TYR A 325 -12.46 23.75 -2.04
C TYR A 325 -13.20 25.06 -1.76
N LYS A 326 -12.54 26.20 -1.97
CA LYS A 326 -13.20 27.51 -1.90
C LYS A 326 -14.14 27.66 -3.08
N LEU A 327 -15.39 28.01 -2.80
CA LEU A 327 -16.38 28.25 -3.84
C LEU A 327 -15.97 29.43 -4.71
N ASP A 328 -15.92 29.19 -6.03
CA ASP A 328 -15.51 30.16 -7.06
C ASP A 328 -16.69 30.61 -7.95
N SER A 329 -17.84 29.97 -7.79
CA SER A 329 -19.02 30.15 -8.61
C SER A 329 -20.16 30.77 -7.81
N SER A 330 -21.03 31.51 -8.48
CA SER A 330 -22.24 32.08 -7.89
C SER A 330 -23.45 31.77 -8.76
N ARG A 331 -24.65 31.83 -8.17
CA ARG A 331 -25.92 31.61 -8.88
C ARG A 331 -26.91 32.69 -8.45
N ALA A 332 -27.61 33.28 -9.41
CA ALA A 332 -28.41 34.49 -9.18
C ALA A 332 -29.62 34.29 -8.24
N ASP A 333 -30.11 33.05 -8.11
CA ASP A 333 -31.23 32.64 -7.27
C ASP A 333 -30.80 32.10 -5.90
N LEU A 334 -29.50 32.13 -5.59
CA LEU A 334 -28.94 31.66 -4.32
C LEU A 334 -28.14 32.77 -3.63
N SER A 335 -28.39 32.96 -2.33
CA SER A 335 -27.51 33.70 -1.45
C SER A 335 -26.62 32.71 -0.70
N ILE A 336 -25.31 32.76 -0.95
CA ILE A 336 -24.34 31.86 -0.34
C ILE A 336 -23.42 32.68 0.56
N SER A 337 -23.48 32.39 1.86
CA SER A 337 -22.69 33.09 2.88
C SER A 337 -21.63 32.16 3.47
N PRO A 338 -20.35 32.57 3.55
CA PRO A 338 -19.31 31.77 4.19
C PRO A 338 -19.59 31.68 5.70
N LEU A 339 -19.40 30.50 6.27
CA LEU A 339 -19.68 30.20 7.67
C LEU A 339 -18.40 29.90 8.47
N ALA A 340 -17.58 28.96 7.98
CA ALA A 340 -16.34 28.55 8.63
C ALA A 340 -15.37 27.89 7.64
N GLU A 341 -14.08 27.93 7.96
CA GLU A 341 -13.00 27.27 7.20
C GLU A 341 -12.17 26.39 8.14
N PHE A 342 -11.93 25.14 7.74
CA PHE A 342 -11.10 24.17 8.45
C PHE A 342 -9.98 23.69 7.54
N SER A 343 -8.84 24.39 7.58
CA SER A 343 -7.71 24.16 6.67
C SER A 343 -6.50 23.49 7.32
N ASN A 344 -6.53 23.27 8.64
CA ASN A 344 -5.51 22.53 9.38
C ASN A 344 -5.69 21.02 9.17
N SER A 345 -4.97 20.45 8.20
CA SER A 345 -5.04 19.03 7.85
C SER A 345 -3.72 18.57 7.22
N PHE A 346 -3.27 17.37 7.58
CA PHE A 346 -2.15 16.71 6.94
C PHE A 346 -2.50 16.32 5.50
N ILE A 347 -3.73 15.84 5.29
CA ILE A 347 -4.24 15.47 3.97
C ILE A 347 -4.75 16.73 3.27
N HIS A 348 -4.05 17.10 2.19
CA HIS A 348 -4.26 18.37 1.49
C HIS A 348 -5.68 18.57 0.95
N ASP A 349 -6.35 17.49 0.55
CA ASP A 349 -7.68 17.50 -0.06
C ASP A 349 -8.82 17.23 0.94
N GLU A 350 -8.50 17.13 2.23
CA GLU A 350 -9.45 17.03 3.35
C GLU A 350 -9.36 18.29 4.23
N LYS A 351 -9.54 19.43 3.57
CA LYS A 351 -9.79 20.74 4.16
C LYS A 351 -11.21 21.12 3.82
N TYR A 352 -11.93 21.80 4.71
CA TYR A 352 -13.37 22.04 4.52
C TYR A 352 -13.75 23.51 4.60
N TYR A 353 -14.66 23.90 3.72
CA TYR A 353 -15.24 25.24 3.63
C TYR A 353 -16.75 25.09 3.76
N LEU A 354 -17.30 25.72 4.80
CA LEU A 354 -18.71 25.64 5.13
C LEU A 354 -19.39 26.93 4.70
N TYR A 355 -20.56 26.77 4.09
CA TYR A 355 -21.41 27.87 3.64
C TYR A 355 -22.86 27.63 4.04
N ILE A 356 -23.61 28.71 4.26
CA ILE A 356 -25.06 28.68 4.33
C ILE A 356 -25.61 29.17 3.00
N ALA A 357 -26.37 28.32 2.32
CA ALA A 357 -27.10 28.65 1.11
C ALA A 357 -28.57 28.92 1.44
N LYS A 358 -29.11 30.03 0.90
CA LYS A 358 -30.53 30.42 1.00
C LYS A 358 -31.08 30.73 -0.38
N GLY A 359 -32.36 30.42 -0.60
CA GLY A 359 -33.06 30.84 -1.81
C GLY A 359 -33.29 32.35 -1.81
N LEU A 360 -32.92 33.01 -2.92
CA LEU A 360 -33.37 34.36 -3.20
C LEU A 360 -34.72 34.23 -3.89
N ASN A 361 -35.81 34.49 -3.16
CA ASN A 361 -37.15 34.51 -3.77
C ASN A 361 -37.11 35.44 -4.98
N LYS A 362 -37.49 34.92 -6.16
CA LYS A 362 -37.85 35.78 -7.29
C LYS A 362 -39.11 36.53 -6.88
N THR A 363 -38.95 37.77 -6.42
CA THR A 363 -40.05 38.74 -6.33
C THR A 363 -40.67 38.97 -7.69
#